data_AF-A0A3A8PT62-F1
#
_entry.id   AF-A0A3A8PT62-F1
#
_cell.length_a   1.000
_cell.length_b   1.000
_cell.length_c   1.000
_cell.angle_alpha   90.00
_cell.angle_beta   90.00
_cell.angle_gamma   90.00
#
_symmetry.space_group_name_H-M   'P 1'
#
loop_
_entity.id
_entity.type
_entity.pdbx_description
1 polymer ?
#
loop_
_entity_poly.entity_id
_entity_poly.type
_entity_poly.pdbx_seq_one_letter_code
_entity_poly.pdbx_strand_id
1 'polypeptide(L)'
;MSDSGSGTSTLVLALAGSAVTILSTSLGALPALAARGISRRSKDVLMGFSAGVMLAATAFSLVVPAIDLGEARYLSRFTAALVVGGSMLVGGLFLHLCNRFIPHEHFIKGQEGNAEAANLKRIWLFVLAIALHNFPEGLAVGTGVGSRSMEIAAPILVGIGLQDIPEGFVVALALMGVAYGRKQAVLVALYTGLVEGAAALVGFFATSFASGILPWALAFAGGSMLYVVSDEMIPESHRQEYAREATAGLMLGFVLMMFLDVTLS
;
A
#
# COMPACT_ATOMS: atom_id res chain seq x y z
N MET A 1 13.59 38.93 -18.63
CA MET A 1 14.19 37.99 -19.60
C MET A 1 14.31 36.63 -18.93
N SER A 2 13.60 35.65 -19.49
CA SER A 2 13.63 34.19 -19.28
C SER A 2 13.67 33.61 -17.86
N ASP A 3 12.49 33.47 -17.25
CA ASP A 3 12.21 32.53 -16.13
C ASP A 3 11.79 31.14 -16.66
N SER A 4 12.26 30.76 -17.87
CA SER A 4 11.94 29.48 -18.52
C SER A 4 12.82 28.32 -18.05
N GLY A 5 13.90 28.61 -17.31
CA GLY A 5 14.82 27.60 -16.76
C GLY A 5 14.34 26.98 -15.44
N SER A 6 13.61 27.73 -14.62
CA SER A 6 13.14 27.29 -13.29
C SER A 6 11.96 26.31 -13.39
N GLY A 7 11.02 26.56 -14.30
CA GLY A 7 9.86 25.69 -14.53
C GLY A 7 10.22 24.31 -15.11
N THR A 8 11.20 24.25 -16.00
CA THR A 8 11.65 22.99 -16.63
C THR A 8 12.32 22.07 -15.60
N SER A 9 13.17 22.62 -14.72
CA SER A 9 13.81 21.87 -13.64
C SER A 9 12.80 21.36 -12.60
N THR A 10 11.78 22.18 -12.31
CA THR A 10 10.70 21.85 -11.37
C THR A 10 9.83 20.69 -11.89
N LEU A 11 9.44 20.72 -13.17
CA LEU A 11 8.66 19.64 -13.79
C LEU A 11 9.45 18.33 -13.88
N VAL A 12 10.74 18.40 -14.20
CA VAL A 12 11.62 17.21 -14.26
C VAL A 12 11.69 16.50 -12.91
N LEU A 13 11.80 17.25 -11.81
CA LEU A 13 11.81 16.68 -10.46
C LEU A 13 10.47 16.01 -10.11
N ALA A 14 9.34 16.64 -10.44
CA ALA A 14 8.01 16.05 -10.23
C ALA A 14 7.83 14.73 -11.00
N LEU A 15 8.23 14.73 -12.27
CA LEU A 15 8.18 13.54 -13.12
C LEU A 15 9.14 12.45 -12.65
N ALA A 16 10.32 12.83 -12.16
CA ALA A 16 11.28 11.87 -11.60
C ALA A 16 10.73 11.21 -10.33
N GLY A 17 10.13 11.98 -9.41
CA GLY A 17 9.51 11.41 -8.22
C GLY A 17 8.34 10.47 -8.55
N SER A 18 7.46 10.89 -9.46
CA SER A 18 6.39 10.01 -9.96
C SER A 18 6.93 8.79 -10.71
N ALA A 19 8.05 8.90 -11.42
CA ALA A 19 8.63 7.77 -12.14
C ALA A 19 9.26 6.77 -11.16
N VAL A 20 9.89 7.23 -10.08
CA VAL A 20 10.46 6.35 -9.05
C VAL A 20 9.38 5.43 -8.49
N THR A 21 8.23 5.99 -8.07
CA THR A 21 7.14 5.19 -7.49
C THR A 21 6.59 4.18 -8.51
N ILE A 22 6.19 4.65 -9.70
CA ILE A 22 5.64 3.79 -10.76
C ILE A 22 6.62 2.66 -11.11
N LEU A 23 7.90 2.99 -11.32
CA LEU A 23 8.90 2.02 -11.75
C LEU A 23 9.23 1.04 -10.65
N SER A 24 9.36 1.47 -9.40
CA SER A 24 9.70 0.58 -8.29
C SER A 24 8.62 -0.49 -8.08
N THR A 25 7.34 -0.11 -7.97
CA THR A 25 6.23 -1.06 -7.83
C THR A 25 6.16 -2.01 -9.04
N SER A 26 6.30 -1.45 -10.25
CA SER A 26 6.20 -2.23 -11.49
C SER A 26 7.34 -3.23 -11.65
N LEU A 27 8.58 -2.80 -11.39
CA LEU A 27 9.78 -3.64 -11.43
C LEU A 27 9.71 -4.73 -10.37
N GLY A 28 9.24 -4.37 -9.17
CA GLY A 28 8.93 -5.29 -8.09
C GLY A 28 7.98 -6.41 -8.48
N ALA A 29 6.97 -6.11 -9.30
CA ALA A 29 5.98 -7.10 -9.74
C ALA A 29 6.51 -8.07 -10.81
N LEU A 30 7.52 -7.69 -11.61
CA LEU A 30 7.99 -8.50 -12.75
C LEU A 30 8.41 -9.94 -12.42
N PRO A 31 9.12 -10.23 -11.30
CA PRO A 31 9.46 -11.59 -10.91
C PRO A 31 8.24 -12.53 -10.79
N ALA A 32 7.03 -12.00 -10.51
CA ALA A 32 5.81 -12.80 -10.47
C ALA A 32 5.47 -13.44 -11.83
N LEU A 33 5.96 -12.90 -12.95
CA LEU A 33 5.79 -13.52 -14.27
C LEU A 33 6.52 -14.88 -14.39
N ALA A 34 7.60 -15.07 -13.63
CA ALA A 34 8.34 -16.33 -13.61
C ALA A 34 7.72 -17.39 -12.70
N ALA A 35 6.81 -17.01 -11.79
CA ALA A 35 6.22 -17.91 -10.81
C ALA A 35 5.15 -18.84 -11.43
N ARG A 36 5.58 -19.96 -12.03
CA ARG A 36 4.72 -20.98 -12.65
C ARG A 36 4.42 -22.13 -11.69
N GLY A 37 3.20 -22.66 -11.74
CA GLY A 37 2.85 -23.91 -11.03
C GLY A 37 2.96 -23.83 -9.51
N ILE A 38 2.64 -22.68 -8.91
CA ILE A 38 2.72 -22.46 -7.47
C ILE A 38 1.82 -23.45 -6.74
N SER A 39 2.42 -24.31 -5.91
CA SER A 39 1.69 -25.28 -5.08
C SER A 39 0.75 -24.56 -4.12
N ARG A 40 -0.32 -25.23 -3.66
CA ARG A 40 -1.26 -24.66 -2.67
C ARG A 40 -0.53 -24.19 -1.40
N ARG A 41 0.39 -25.01 -0.89
CA ARG A 41 1.27 -24.66 0.23
C ARG A 41 2.02 -23.35 0.00
N SER A 42 2.63 -23.21 -1.18
CA SER A 42 3.35 -21.99 -1.53
C SER A 42 2.42 -20.78 -1.62
N LYS A 43 1.18 -20.93 -2.12
CA LYS A 43 0.20 -19.83 -2.13
C LYS A 43 -0.15 -19.36 -0.72
N ASP A 44 -0.44 -20.30 0.19
CA ASP A 44 -0.80 -19.97 1.59
C ASP A 44 0.38 -19.28 2.31
N VAL A 45 1.60 -19.78 2.11
CA VAL A 45 2.83 -19.15 2.64
C VAL A 45 3.05 -17.75 2.08
N LEU A 46 2.92 -17.59 0.76
CA LEU A 46 3.12 -16.29 0.11
C LEU A 46 2.04 -15.28 0.53
N MET A 47 0.79 -15.73 0.72
CA MET A 47 -0.29 -14.87 1.19
C MET A 47 -0.10 -14.48 2.66
N GLY A 48 0.33 -15.41 3.51
CA GLY A 48 0.75 -15.12 4.88
C GLY A 48 1.90 -14.12 4.92
N PHE A 49 2.97 -14.35 4.15
CA PHE A 49 4.09 -13.43 3.98
C PHE A 49 3.64 -12.03 3.56
N SER A 50 2.76 -11.95 2.57
CA SER A 50 2.18 -10.70 2.09
C SER A 50 1.43 -9.96 3.20
N ALA A 51 0.61 -10.68 3.99
CA ALA A 51 -0.11 -10.12 5.13
C ALA A 51 0.85 -9.57 6.20
N GLY A 52 1.97 -10.28 6.45
CA GLY A 52 3.02 -9.86 7.37
C GLY A 52 3.69 -8.56 6.94
N VAL A 53 4.10 -8.46 5.67
CA VAL A 53 4.70 -7.25 5.08
C VAL A 53 3.74 -6.07 5.23
N MET A 54 2.48 -6.23 4.82
CA MET A 54 1.47 -5.16 4.87
C MET A 54 1.12 -4.74 6.32
N LEU A 55 1.15 -5.67 7.27
CA LEU A 55 0.95 -5.36 8.69
C LEU A 55 2.10 -4.54 9.26
N ALA A 56 3.35 -4.87 8.90
CA ALA A 56 4.52 -4.10 9.29
C ALA A 56 4.53 -2.71 8.63
N ALA A 57 4.29 -2.63 7.31
CA ALA A 57 4.18 -1.35 6.59
C ALA A 57 3.10 -0.44 7.20
N THR A 58 1.96 -1.01 7.58
CA THR A 58 0.90 -0.30 8.31
C THR A 58 1.43 0.33 9.61
N ALA A 59 2.20 -0.40 10.39
CA ALA A 59 2.72 0.10 11.66
C ALA A 59 3.83 1.14 11.47
N PHE A 60 4.87 0.77 10.70
CA PHE A 60 6.13 1.51 10.66
C PHE A 60 6.18 2.56 9.56
N SER A 61 5.58 2.29 8.39
CA SER A 61 5.68 3.19 7.23
C SER A 61 4.46 4.13 7.11
N LEU A 62 3.36 3.82 7.82
CA LEU A 62 2.17 4.68 7.85
C LEU A 62 1.90 5.30 9.23
N VAL A 63 1.68 4.49 10.26
CA VAL A 63 1.18 4.99 11.55
C VAL A 63 2.24 5.77 12.31
N VAL A 64 3.48 5.28 12.38
CA VAL A 64 4.58 6.00 13.04
C VAL A 64 4.85 7.36 12.36
N PRO A 65 5.05 7.44 11.03
CA PRO A 65 5.20 8.71 10.32
C PRO A 65 3.99 9.65 10.49
N ALA A 66 2.76 9.12 10.52
CA ALA A 66 1.58 9.92 10.77
C ALA A 66 1.59 10.57 12.16
N ILE A 67 2.05 9.84 13.19
CA ILE A 67 2.19 10.36 14.55
C ILE A 67 3.28 11.42 14.60
N ASP A 68 4.45 11.18 13.99
CA ASP A 68 5.59 12.10 14.04
C ASP A 68 5.29 13.40 13.26
N LEU A 69 4.69 13.29 12.06
CA LEU A 69 4.20 14.45 11.30
C LEU A 69 3.02 15.16 11.98
N GLY A 70 2.27 14.44 12.82
CA GLY A 70 1.22 14.99 13.66
C GLY A 70 1.80 15.74 14.86
N GLU A 71 2.81 15.20 15.53
CA GLU A 71 3.47 15.83 16.68
C GLU A 71 4.08 17.18 16.31
N ALA A 72 4.66 17.30 15.11
CA ALA A 72 5.15 18.57 14.59
C ALA A 72 4.04 19.63 14.38
N ARG A 73 2.76 19.24 14.36
CA ARG A 73 1.60 20.12 14.12
C ARG A 73 0.72 20.33 15.34
N TYR A 74 0.62 19.33 16.21
CA TYR A 74 -0.25 19.35 17.38
C TYR A 74 0.53 19.72 18.65
N LEU A 75 -0.21 20.00 19.73
CA LEU A 75 0.38 20.44 20.99
C LEU A 75 1.25 19.38 21.69
N SER A 76 1.03 18.09 21.41
CA SER A 76 1.76 16.98 22.02
C SER A 76 1.65 15.69 21.23
N ARG A 77 2.62 14.78 21.41
CA ARG A 77 2.58 13.41 20.88
C ARG A 77 1.32 12.64 21.25
N PHE A 78 0.80 12.86 22.47
CA PHE A 78 -0.46 12.26 22.92
C PHE A 78 -1.65 12.71 22.06
N THR A 79 -1.74 14.01 21.77
CA THR A 79 -2.79 14.55 20.91
C THR A 79 -2.64 14.03 19.47
N ALA A 80 -1.41 13.97 18.96
CA ALA A 80 -1.12 13.37 17.66
C ALA A 80 -1.59 11.91 17.58
N ALA A 81 -1.28 11.10 18.59
CA ALA A 81 -1.70 9.70 18.65
C ALA A 81 -3.23 9.55 18.70
N LEU A 82 -3.96 10.40 19.43
CA LEU A 82 -5.43 10.37 19.44
C LEU A 82 -6.01 10.72 18.08
N VAL A 83 -5.48 11.75 17.42
CA VAL A 83 -5.92 12.19 16.09
C VAL A 83 -5.65 11.12 15.04
N VAL A 84 -4.43 10.58 15.03
CA VAL A 84 -4.02 9.48 14.13
C VAL A 84 -4.88 8.25 14.37
N GLY A 85 -5.08 7.84 15.62
CA GLY A 85 -5.95 6.71 15.98
C GLY A 85 -7.40 6.92 15.51
N GLY A 86 -7.93 8.14 15.65
CA GLY A 86 -9.24 8.50 15.09
C GLY A 86 -9.30 8.36 13.57
N SER A 87 -8.28 8.85 12.85
CA SER A 87 -8.21 8.72 11.39
C SER A 87 -8.09 7.27 10.93
N MET A 88 -7.32 6.44 11.66
CA MET A 88 -7.24 4.99 11.41
C MET A 88 -8.61 4.32 11.55
N LEU A 89 -9.37 4.63 12.61
CA LEU A 89 -10.71 4.08 12.77
C LEU A 89 -11.65 4.49 11.63
N VAL A 90 -11.53 5.73 11.14
CA VAL A 90 -12.29 6.21 9.97
C VAL A 90 -11.89 5.46 8.70
N GLY A 91 -10.60 5.20 8.47
CA GLY A 91 -10.11 4.41 7.34
C GLY A 91 -10.60 2.95 7.37
N GLY A 92 -10.47 2.30 8.53
CA GLY A 92 -10.99 0.94 8.71
C GLY A 92 -12.51 0.88 8.55
N LEU A 93 -13.24 1.87 9.09
CA LEU A 93 -14.69 1.98 8.89
C LEU A 93 -15.03 2.21 7.42
N PHE A 94 -14.28 3.04 6.69
CA PHE A 94 -14.49 3.26 5.27
C PHE A 94 -14.39 1.95 4.49
N LEU A 95 -13.32 1.17 4.68
CA LEU A 95 -13.18 -0.13 4.03
C LEU A 95 -14.26 -1.13 4.47
N HIS A 96 -14.65 -1.12 5.74
CA HIS A 96 -15.78 -1.91 6.23
C HIS A 96 -17.09 -1.56 5.51
N LEU A 97 -17.36 -0.28 5.32
CA LEU A 97 -18.56 0.19 4.60
C LEU A 97 -18.46 -0.15 3.11
N CYS A 98 -17.29 0.01 2.47
CA CYS A 98 -17.07 -0.48 1.10
C CYS A 98 -17.34 -1.98 1.01
N ASN A 99 -16.80 -2.76 1.95
CA ASN A 99 -17.03 -4.19 2.02
C ASN A 99 -18.53 -4.51 2.15
N ARG A 100 -19.30 -3.72 2.92
CA ARG A 100 -20.74 -3.89 3.12
C ARG A 100 -21.60 -3.46 1.92
N PHE A 101 -21.29 -2.32 1.30
CA PHE A 101 -22.14 -1.68 0.29
C PHE A 101 -21.79 -2.05 -1.16
N ILE A 102 -20.58 -2.53 -1.43
CA ILE A 102 -20.29 -3.14 -2.73
C ILE A 102 -21.15 -4.42 -2.81
N PRO A 103 -22.12 -4.46 -3.74
CA PRO A 103 -23.26 -5.37 -3.68
C PRO A 103 -22.82 -6.83 -3.57
N HIS A 104 -23.34 -7.49 -2.54
CA HIS A 104 -23.28 -8.92 -2.38
C HIS A 104 -24.56 -9.51 -2.98
N GLU A 105 -24.41 -10.51 -3.83
CA GLU A 105 -25.46 -11.53 -4.00
C GLU A 105 -25.50 -12.37 -2.71
N HIS A 106 -26.21 -11.88 -1.70
CA HIS A 106 -26.74 -12.72 -0.63
C HIS A 106 -28.15 -13.16 -1.00
N PHE A 107 -28.25 -14.07 -1.97
CA PHE A 107 -29.43 -14.91 -2.13
C PHE A 107 -29.19 -16.26 -1.46
N ILE A 108 -29.91 -16.46 -0.37
CA ILE A 108 -29.94 -17.66 0.46
C ILE A 108 -30.34 -18.89 -0.38
N LYS A 109 -29.61 -19.99 -0.19
CA LYS A 109 -29.88 -21.40 -0.59
C LYS A 109 -29.87 -21.74 -2.10
N GLY A 110 -28.89 -22.57 -2.46
CA GLY A 110 -29.03 -23.52 -3.59
C GLY A 110 -27.78 -23.62 -4.47
N GLN A 111 -27.22 -24.84 -4.48
CA GLN A 111 -26.38 -25.50 -5.50
C GLN A 111 -25.51 -24.63 -6.42
N GLU A 112 -24.18 -24.83 -6.31
CA GLU A 112 -23.19 -24.68 -7.38
C GLU A 112 -23.35 -23.45 -8.31
N GLY A 113 -22.91 -22.25 -7.87
CA GLY A 113 -22.98 -21.08 -8.77
C GLY A 113 -22.14 -19.83 -8.46
N ASN A 114 -21.66 -19.56 -7.25
CA ASN A 114 -21.18 -18.19 -6.92
C ASN A 114 -19.81 -18.06 -6.20
N ALA A 115 -18.94 -19.06 -6.29
CA ALA A 115 -17.56 -18.92 -5.80
C ALA A 115 -16.78 -17.80 -6.51
N GLU A 116 -17.10 -17.53 -7.78
CA GLU A 116 -16.45 -16.55 -8.63
C GLU A 116 -16.76 -15.10 -8.20
N ALA A 117 -18.03 -14.80 -7.90
CA ALA A 117 -18.44 -13.46 -7.41
C ALA A 117 -17.82 -13.11 -6.05
N ALA A 118 -17.71 -14.08 -5.14
CA ALA A 118 -17.08 -13.88 -3.83
C ALA A 118 -15.56 -13.70 -3.91
N ASN A 119 -14.90 -14.27 -4.92
CA ASN A 119 -13.48 -14.03 -5.16
C ASN A 119 -13.27 -12.65 -5.80
N LEU A 120 -14.09 -12.27 -6.79
CA LEU A 120 -14.02 -10.97 -7.44
C LEU A 120 -14.20 -9.81 -6.45
N LYS A 121 -15.09 -9.95 -5.48
CA LYS A 121 -15.28 -8.96 -4.42
C LYS A 121 -14.02 -8.73 -3.57
N ARG A 122 -13.40 -9.80 -3.08
CA ARG A 122 -12.16 -9.74 -2.28
C ARG A 122 -11.02 -9.12 -3.07
N ILE A 123 -10.90 -9.49 -4.34
CA ILE A 123 -9.93 -8.89 -5.25
C ILE A 123 -10.09 -7.37 -5.30
N TRP A 124 -11.31 -6.85 -5.50
CA TRP A 124 -11.53 -5.41 -5.61
C TRP A 124 -11.29 -4.66 -4.30
N LEU A 125 -11.65 -5.24 -3.16
CA LEU A 125 -11.37 -4.66 -1.85
C LEU A 125 -9.87 -4.63 -1.56
N PHE A 126 -9.15 -5.70 -1.90
CA PHE A 126 -7.70 -5.77 -1.82
C PHE A 126 -7.04 -4.71 -2.72
N VAL A 127 -7.45 -4.60 -3.99
CA VAL A 127 -6.92 -3.58 -4.92
C VAL A 127 -7.24 -2.17 -4.44
N LEU A 128 -8.44 -1.93 -3.90
CA LEU A 128 -8.81 -0.64 -3.34
C LEU A 128 -7.95 -0.29 -2.13
N ALA A 129 -7.69 -1.24 -1.23
CA ALA A 129 -6.86 -1.00 -0.05
C ALA A 129 -5.41 -0.70 -0.44
N ILE A 130 -4.84 -1.42 -1.40
CA ILE A 130 -3.52 -1.10 -1.95
C ILE A 130 -3.54 0.31 -2.56
N ALA A 131 -4.50 0.65 -3.41
CA ALA A 131 -4.58 2.00 -3.98
C ALA A 131 -4.66 3.11 -2.91
N LEU A 132 -5.32 2.85 -1.79
CA LEU A 132 -5.38 3.76 -0.64
C LEU A 132 -4.08 3.79 0.17
N HIS A 133 -3.29 2.71 0.18
CA HIS A 133 -1.96 2.62 0.78
C HIS A 133 -0.93 3.44 0.01
N ASN A 134 -0.89 3.26 -1.31
CA ASN A 134 0.03 3.97 -2.19
C ASN A 134 -0.30 5.47 -2.29
N PHE A 135 -1.55 5.89 -2.06
CA PHE A 135 -1.91 7.29 -2.20
C PHE A 135 -1.13 8.22 -1.23
N PRO A 136 -1.08 7.98 0.10
CA PRO A 136 -0.22 8.73 1.01
C PRO A 136 1.27 8.66 0.70
N GLU A 137 1.79 7.52 0.24
CA GLU A 137 3.21 7.37 -0.10
C GLU A 137 3.59 8.25 -1.29
N GLY A 138 2.75 8.24 -2.33
CA GLY A 138 2.85 9.17 -3.43
C GLY A 138 2.81 10.62 -2.94
N LEU A 139 1.86 11.00 -2.08
CA LEU A 139 1.84 12.35 -1.50
C LEU A 139 3.13 12.68 -0.72
N ALA A 140 3.71 11.73 0.01
CA ALA A 140 4.97 11.91 0.73
C ALA A 140 6.14 12.15 -0.25
N VAL A 141 6.27 11.34 -1.31
CA VAL A 141 7.24 11.58 -2.39
C VAL A 141 7.05 12.96 -3.01
N GLY A 142 5.81 13.29 -3.39
CA GLY A 142 5.47 14.55 -4.01
C GLY A 142 5.80 15.76 -3.16
N THR A 143 5.43 15.73 -1.88
CA THR A 143 5.71 16.82 -0.92
C THR A 143 7.19 16.91 -0.56
N GLY A 144 7.88 15.77 -0.47
CA GLY A 144 9.33 15.70 -0.29
C GLY A 144 10.07 16.40 -1.41
N VAL A 145 9.80 16.01 -2.66
CA VAL A 145 10.37 16.65 -3.85
C VAL A 145 9.92 18.12 -4.00
N GLY A 146 8.66 18.40 -3.68
CA GLY A 146 8.06 19.73 -3.72
C GLY A 146 8.63 20.72 -2.69
N SER A 147 9.27 20.21 -1.62
CA SER A 147 10.02 21.03 -0.66
C SER A 147 11.24 21.73 -1.29
N ARG A 148 11.69 21.25 -2.46
CA ARG A 148 12.91 21.70 -3.15
C ARG A 148 14.19 21.52 -2.34
N SER A 149 14.15 20.74 -1.27
CA SER A 149 15.32 20.33 -0.49
C SER A 149 15.66 18.88 -0.81
N MET A 150 16.83 18.64 -1.40
CA MET A 150 17.29 17.27 -1.65
C MET A 150 17.59 16.53 -0.34
N GLU A 151 17.89 17.25 0.74
CA GLU A 151 18.06 16.70 2.08
C GLU A 151 16.75 16.08 2.62
N ILE A 152 15.59 16.63 2.24
CA ILE A 152 14.27 16.10 2.59
C ILE A 152 13.82 15.07 1.54
N ALA A 153 14.00 15.38 0.26
CA ALA A 153 13.47 14.58 -0.84
C ALA A 153 14.21 13.25 -1.04
N ALA A 154 15.54 13.22 -0.90
CA ALA A 154 16.33 12.03 -1.22
C ALA A 154 16.03 10.85 -0.28
N PRO A 155 15.97 11.02 1.06
CA PRO A 155 15.61 9.92 1.96
C PRO A 155 14.22 9.37 1.66
N ILE A 156 13.24 10.23 1.39
CA ILE A 156 11.86 9.82 1.06
C ILE A 156 11.83 9.02 -0.25
N LEU A 157 12.49 9.53 -1.30
CA LEU A 157 12.54 8.85 -2.60
C LEU A 157 13.24 7.49 -2.53
N VAL A 158 14.34 7.41 -1.78
CA VAL A 158 15.10 6.16 -1.60
C VAL A 158 14.32 5.17 -0.74
N GLY A 159 13.78 5.62 0.39
CA GLY A 159 13.00 4.79 1.31
C GLY A 159 11.79 4.19 0.61
N ILE A 160 10.90 5.04 0.07
CA ILE A 160 9.68 4.62 -0.64
C ILE A 160 10.03 3.79 -1.87
N GLY A 161 10.94 4.28 -2.72
CA GLY A 161 11.33 3.55 -3.92
C GLY A 161 11.94 2.18 -3.66
N LEU A 162 12.61 1.96 -2.52
CA LEU A 162 13.16 0.65 -2.15
C LEU A 162 12.13 -0.30 -1.52
N GLN A 163 11.13 0.19 -0.78
CA GLN A 163 10.04 -0.65 -0.27
C GLN A 163 8.99 -0.99 -1.34
N ASP A 164 8.81 -0.14 -2.35
CA ASP A 164 7.86 -0.36 -3.43
C ASP A 164 8.23 -1.57 -4.30
N ILE A 165 9.52 -1.89 -4.40
CA ILE A 165 10.00 -3.08 -5.12
C ILE A 165 9.49 -4.37 -4.44
N PRO A 166 9.79 -4.64 -3.16
CA PRO A 166 9.23 -5.80 -2.47
C PRO A 166 7.71 -5.73 -2.36
N GLU A 167 7.10 -4.54 -2.22
CA GLU A 167 5.65 -4.39 -2.23
C GLU A 167 5.02 -4.81 -3.56
N GLY A 168 5.52 -4.33 -4.69
CA GLY A 168 5.02 -4.69 -6.01
C GLY A 168 5.09 -6.20 -6.26
N PHE A 169 6.14 -6.86 -5.76
CA PHE A 169 6.23 -8.31 -5.76
C PHE A 169 5.14 -8.95 -4.92
N VAL A 170 4.99 -8.50 -3.67
CA VAL A 170 4.02 -9.00 -2.68
C VAL A 170 2.58 -8.83 -3.17
N VAL A 171 2.23 -7.66 -3.71
CA VAL A 171 0.92 -7.38 -4.33
C VAL A 171 0.65 -8.35 -5.47
N ALA A 172 1.61 -8.55 -6.37
CA ALA A 172 1.45 -9.49 -7.48
C ALA A 172 1.27 -10.94 -6.98
N LEU A 173 2.02 -11.36 -5.96
CA LEU A 173 1.85 -12.68 -5.35
C LEU A 173 0.48 -12.86 -4.68
N ALA A 174 0.02 -11.87 -3.93
CA ALA A 174 -1.27 -11.89 -3.28
C ALA A 174 -2.41 -12.00 -4.29
N LEU A 175 -2.36 -11.23 -5.39
CA LEU A 175 -3.32 -11.30 -6.49
C LEU A 175 -3.34 -12.69 -7.16
N MET A 176 -2.17 -13.30 -7.37
CA MET A 176 -2.10 -14.68 -7.87
C MET A 176 -2.67 -15.72 -6.89
N GLY A 177 -2.59 -15.43 -5.58
CA GLY A 177 -3.22 -16.21 -4.52
C GLY A 177 -4.75 -16.24 -4.65
N VAL A 178 -5.36 -15.09 -5.00
CA VAL A 178 -6.81 -14.92 -5.20
C VAL A 178 -7.26 -15.10 -6.66
N ALA A 179 -6.55 -15.95 -7.41
CA ALA A 179 -6.89 -16.42 -8.76
C ALA A 179 -6.64 -15.46 -9.94
N TYR A 180 -5.87 -14.38 -9.78
CA TYR A 180 -5.40 -13.61 -10.94
C TYR A 180 -4.33 -14.40 -11.72
N GLY A 181 -4.39 -14.31 -13.05
CA GLY A 181 -3.28 -14.76 -13.89
C GLY A 181 -2.05 -13.88 -13.67
N ARG A 182 -0.84 -14.44 -13.79
CA ARG A 182 0.45 -13.73 -13.62
C ARG A 182 0.50 -12.35 -14.31
N LYS A 183 0.07 -12.29 -15.58
CA LYS A 183 0.05 -11.05 -16.35
C LYS A 183 -0.93 -10.02 -15.79
N GLN A 184 -2.09 -10.47 -15.33
CA GLN A 184 -3.10 -9.60 -14.73
C GLN A 184 -2.61 -9.08 -13.37
N ALA A 185 -1.97 -9.93 -12.56
CA ALA A 185 -1.39 -9.53 -11.27
C ALA A 185 -0.33 -8.44 -11.44
N VAL A 186 0.59 -8.60 -12.39
CA VAL A 186 1.59 -7.57 -12.71
C VAL A 186 0.97 -6.29 -13.28
N LEU A 187 -0.06 -6.42 -14.13
CA LEU A 187 -0.75 -5.26 -14.69
C LEU A 187 -1.50 -4.47 -13.61
N VAL A 188 -2.13 -5.14 -12.64
CA VAL A 188 -2.76 -4.49 -11.50
C VAL A 188 -1.73 -3.80 -10.61
N ALA A 189 -0.58 -4.45 -10.35
CA ALA A 189 0.52 -3.81 -9.59
C ALA A 189 1.07 -2.55 -10.30
N LEU A 190 1.14 -2.56 -11.63
CA LEU A 190 1.44 -1.35 -12.41
C LEU A 190 0.35 -0.28 -12.21
N TYR A 191 -0.93 -0.66 -12.24
CA TYR A 191 -2.03 0.30 -12.03
C TYR A 191 -2.04 0.90 -10.61
N THR A 192 -1.66 0.13 -9.58
CA THR A 192 -1.50 0.68 -8.22
C THR A 192 -0.30 1.62 -8.14
N GLY A 193 0.83 1.29 -8.77
CA GLY A 193 1.96 2.21 -8.89
C GLY A 193 1.62 3.50 -9.67
N LEU A 194 0.69 3.44 -10.63
CA LEU A 194 0.18 4.65 -11.30
C LEU A 194 -0.66 5.53 -10.37
N VAL A 195 -1.42 4.96 -9.43
CA VAL A 195 -2.12 5.73 -8.39
C VAL A 195 -1.12 6.49 -7.54
N GLU A 196 -0.03 5.83 -7.15
CA GLU A 196 1.07 6.43 -6.41
C GLU A 196 1.75 7.57 -7.16
N GLY A 197 2.13 7.34 -8.42
CA GLY A 197 2.74 8.36 -9.27
C GLY A 197 1.83 9.57 -9.46
N ALA A 198 0.53 9.35 -9.65
CA ALA A 198 -0.45 10.43 -9.72
C ALA A 198 -0.52 11.21 -8.39
N ALA A 199 -0.53 10.51 -7.26
CA ALA A 199 -0.48 11.14 -5.94
C ALA A 199 0.82 11.92 -5.72
N ALA A 200 1.97 11.45 -6.24
CA ALA A 200 3.23 12.19 -6.20
C ALA A 200 3.18 13.49 -7.00
N LEU A 201 2.56 13.49 -8.17
CA LEU A 201 2.33 14.73 -8.91
C LEU A 201 1.42 15.69 -8.15
N VAL A 202 0.33 15.20 -7.54
CA VAL A 202 -0.55 16.01 -6.69
C VAL A 202 0.23 16.56 -5.49
N GLY A 203 1.00 15.73 -4.80
CA GLY A 203 1.82 16.11 -3.66
C GLY A 203 2.84 17.19 -4.01
N PHE A 204 3.43 17.11 -5.20
CA PHE A 204 4.36 18.11 -5.71
C PHE A 204 3.67 19.45 -6.01
N PHE A 205 2.65 19.45 -6.86
CA PHE A 205 1.98 20.69 -7.29
C PHE A 205 1.17 21.35 -6.18
N ALA A 206 0.70 20.58 -5.20
CA ALA A 206 -0.08 21.06 -4.07
C ALA A 206 0.64 20.88 -2.73
N THR A 207 1.98 21.03 -2.69
CA THR A 207 2.83 20.71 -1.51
C THR A 207 2.29 21.25 -0.19
N SER A 208 1.85 22.51 -0.13
CA SER A 208 1.31 23.10 1.12
C SER A 208 0.02 22.43 1.58
N PHE A 209 -0.87 22.08 0.65
CA PHE A 209 -2.11 21.37 0.96
C PHE A 209 -1.83 19.90 1.30
N ALA A 210 -1.05 19.23 0.45
CA ALA A 210 -0.69 17.83 0.59
C ALA A 210 0.04 17.54 1.90
N SER A 211 1.03 18.37 2.27
CA SER A 211 1.71 18.23 3.56
C SER A 211 0.73 18.38 4.72
N GLY A 212 -0.21 19.33 4.66
CA GLY A 212 -1.24 19.55 5.69
C GLY A 212 -2.15 18.34 5.92
N ILE A 213 -2.52 17.60 4.86
CA ILE A 213 -3.37 16.41 4.96
C ILE A 213 -2.60 15.12 5.18
N LEU A 214 -1.28 15.09 4.93
CA LEU A 214 -0.46 13.88 4.92
C LEU A 214 -0.57 13.02 6.20
N PRO A 215 -0.55 13.57 7.44
CA PRO A 215 -0.72 12.75 8.64
C PRO A 215 -2.06 12.02 8.67
N TRP A 216 -3.12 12.69 8.24
CA TRP A 216 -4.47 12.13 8.19
C TRP A 216 -4.57 11.06 7.11
N ALA A 217 -3.98 11.32 5.95
CA ALA A 217 -3.96 10.40 4.81
C ALA A 217 -3.20 9.11 5.14
N LEU A 218 -1.99 9.21 5.71
CA LEU A 218 -1.20 8.07 6.19
C LEU A 218 -1.97 7.24 7.22
N ALA A 219 -2.56 7.90 8.22
CA ALA A 219 -3.33 7.23 9.26
C ALA A 219 -4.60 6.55 8.71
N PHE A 220 -5.31 7.21 7.80
CA PHE A 220 -6.50 6.66 7.14
C PHE A 220 -6.13 5.42 6.32
N ALA A 221 -5.04 5.47 5.55
CA ALA A 221 -4.54 4.33 4.81
C ALA A 221 -4.10 3.19 5.74
N GLY A 222 -3.47 3.52 6.88
CA GLY A 222 -3.05 2.53 7.87
C GLY A 222 -4.25 1.78 8.45
N GLY A 223 -5.33 2.49 8.77
CA GLY A 223 -6.58 1.87 9.20
C GLY A 223 -7.25 1.01 8.13
N SER A 224 -7.23 1.49 6.89
CA SER A 224 -7.77 0.77 5.72
C SER A 224 -7.02 -0.55 5.45
N MET A 225 -5.69 -0.49 5.49
CA MET A 225 -4.83 -1.66 5.33
C MET A 225 -4.94 -2.64 6.48
N LEU A 226 -4.99 -2.15 7.73
CA LEU A 226 -5.23 -3.00 8.90
C LEU A 226 -6.54 -3.78 8.77
N TYR A 227 -7.62 -3.13 8.27
CA TYR A 227 -8.89 -3.79 7.99
C TYR A 227 -8.72 -4.94 6.99
N VAL A 228 -8.12 -4.69 5.81
CA VAL A 228 -7.99 -5.71 4.75
C VAL A 228 -7.05 -6.85 5.14
N VAL A 229 -5.93 -6.54 5.81
CA VAL A 229 -5.03 -7.56 6.34
C VAL A 229 -5.78 -8.49 7.31
N SER A 230 -6.59 -7.93 8.20
CA SER A 230 -7.34 -8.69 9.21
C SER A 230 -8.55 -9.43 8.65
N ASP A 231 -9.34 -8.82 7.77
CA ASP A 231 -10.63 -9.35 7.30
C ASP A 231 -10.47 -10.27 6.07
N GLU A 232 -9.38 -10.10 5.31
CA GLU A 232 -9.17 -10.83 4.06
C GLU A 232 -7.87 -11.65 4.06
N MET A 233 -6.71 -11.02 4.23
CA MET A 233 -5.43 -11.68 3.96
C MET A 233 -5.08 -12.78 4.97
N ILE A 234 -5.18 -12.48 6.26
CA ILE A 234 -4.91 -13.46 7.32
C ILE A 234 -5.93 -14.60 7.27
N PRO A 235 -7.26 -14.35 7.21
CA PRO A 235 -8.24 -15.44 7.12
C PRO A 235 -8.04 -16.32 5.88
N GLU A 236 -7.76 -15.75 4.71
CA GLU A 236 -7.60 -16.55 3.49
C GLU A 236 -6.36 -17.43 3.53
N SER A 237 -5.22 -16.89 4.01
CA SER A 237 -3.99 -17.68 4.17
C SER A 237 -4.13 -18.83 5.19
N HIS A 238 -5.06 -18.73 6.14
CA HIS A 238 -5.32 -19.75 7.16
C HIS A 238 -6.55 -20.63 6.85
N ARG A 239 -7.26 -20.36 5.74
CA ARG A 239 -8.48 -21.10 5.35
C ARG A 239 -8.19 -22.52 4.87
N GLN A 240 -6.95 -22.78 4.47
CA GLN A 240 -6.52 -23.99 3.78
C GLN A 240 -5.67 -24.89 4.70
N GLU A 241 -5.12 -25.96 4.14
CA GLU A 241 -4.39 -27.00 4.91
C GLU A 241 -3.08 -26.53 5.55
N TYR A 242 -2.45 -25.46 5.04
CA TYR A 242 -1.09 -25.04 5.40
C TYR A 242 -1.04 -23.80 6.30
N ALA A 243 -2.02 -23.64 7.20
CA ALA A 243 -2.15 -22.47 8.07
C ALA A 243 -0.90 -22.22 8.93
N ARG A 244 -0.20 -23.25 9.39
CA ARG A 244 1.03 -23.09 10.20
C ARG A 244 2.18 -22.50 9.38
N GLU A 245 2.32 -22.95 8.14
CA GLU A 245 3.32 -22.40 7.23
C GLU A 245 2.95 -20.98 6.77
N ALA A 246 1.65 -20.69 6.61
CA ALA A 246 1.17 -19.32 6.39
C ALA A 246 1.54 -18.40 7.57
N THR A 247 1.39 -18.86 8.82
CA THR A 247 1.84 -18.10 10.01
C THR A 247 3.36 -17.84 9.96
N ALA A 248 4.17 -18.84 9.58
CA ALA A 248 5.61 -18.66 9.43
C ALA A 248 5.95 -17.64 8.33
N GLY A 249 5.22 -17.68 7.21
CA GLY A 249 5.27 -16.68 6.15
C GLY A 249 4.99 -15.28 6.70
N LEU A 250 3.89 -15.12 7.44
CA LEU A 250 3.49 -13.86 8.06
C LEU A 250 4.56 -13.29 8.98
N MET A 251 5.12 -14.10 9.87
CA MET A 251 6.21 -13.68 10.75
C MET A 251 7.43 -13.22 9.95
N LEU A 252 7.83 -13.99 8.92
CA LEU A 252 8.96 -13.65 8.08
C LEU A 252 8.73 -12.34 7.30
N GLY A 253 7.53 -12.16 6.73
CA GLY A 253 7.16 -10.96 6.01
C GLY A 253 7.16 -9.72 6.90
N PHE A 254 6.61 -9.84 8.12
CA PHE A 254 6.62 -8.77 9.10
C PHE A 254 8.04 -8.36 9.48
N VAL A 255 8.90 -9.34 9.83
CA VAL A 255 10.29 -9.08 10.22
C VAL A 255 11.09 -8.47 9.06
N LEU A 256 10.91 -8.98 7.85
CA LEU A 256 11.59 -8.44 6.67
C LEU A 256 11.20 -6.98 6.44
N MET A 257 9.90 -6.68 6.44
CA MET A 257 9.44 -5.31 6.19
C MET A 257 9.86 -4.36 7.33
N MET A 258 9.77 -4.79 8.59
CA MET A 258 10.29 -4.01 9.72
C MET A 258 11.80 -3.73 9.56
N PHE A 259 12.58 -4.72 9.13
CA PHE A 259 14.01 -4.52 8.89
C PHE A 259 14.27 -3.55 7.74
N LEU A 260 13.53 -3.68 6.63
CA LEU A 260 13.65 -2.78 5.49
C LEU A 260 13.28 -1.35 5.88
N ASP A 261 12.17 -1.15 6.59
CA ASP A 261 11.76 0.17 7.07
C ASP A 261 12.86 0.79 7.94
N VAL A 262 13.24 0.14 9.03
CA VAL A 262 14.26 0.67 9.98
C VAL A 262 15.63 0.94 9.35
N THR A 263 16.01 0.21 8.29
CA THR A 263 17.31 0.39 7.65
C THR A 263 17.30 1.40 6.50
N LEU A 264 16.12 1.77 5.99
CA LEU A 264 15.97 2.59 4.79
C LEU A 264 15.23 3.92 5.01
N SER A 265 14.51 4.08 6.13
CA SER A 265 13.87 5.32 6.58
C SER A 265 14.80 6.18 7.44
#